data_AF-A0A661XR47-F1
#
_entry.id   AF-A0A661XR47-F1
#
_cell.length_a   1.000
_cell.length_b   1.000
_cell.length_c   1.000
_cell.angle_alpha   90.00
_cell.angle_beta   90.00
_cell.angle_gamma   90.00
#
_symmetry.space_group_name_H-M   'P 1'
#
loop_
_entity.id
_entity.type
_entity.pdbx_description
1 polymer ?
#
loop_
_entity_poly.entity_id
_entity_poly.type
_entity_poly.pdbx_seq_one_letter_code
_entity_poly.pdbx_strand_id
1 'polypeptide(L)'
;MKEPNVHDELKDIAPGLSQMKSSEGYSVPPVYFKELQDKVMGQIHAEQQKAPAGSWLIDLLAQYFKPRYAFAMATVTIVVVAALVFRNGGNDNAILASITAEDAYEYVYGHISEYETLDLYTLADNENADYILDVFSDDELDFAIDALIDDIGTESLEELF
;
A
#
# COMPACT_ATOMS: atom_id res chain seq x y z
N MET A 1 4.02 -29.68 -46.92
CA MET A 1 3.43 -29.57 -45.56
C MET A 1 1.93 -29.42 -45.75
N LYS A 2 1.12 -30.23 -45.05
CA LYS A 2 -0.34 -30.22 -45.17
C LYS A 2 -0.84 -29.23 -44.13
N GLU A 3 -1.61 -28.21 -44.52
CA GLU A 3 -2.17 -27.27 -43.55
C GLU A 3 -3.09 -28.02 -42.58
N PRO A 4 -2.97 -27.78 -41.26
CA PRO A 4 -3.85 -28.41 -40.28
C PRO A 4 -5.31 -28.02 -40.55
N ASN A 5 -6.21 -29.00 -40.42
CA ASN A 5 -7.63 -28.79 -40.67
C ASN A 5 -8.24 -28.06 -39.47
N VAL A 6 -8.97 -26.97 -39.71
CA VAL A 6 -9.64 -26.16 -38.67
C VAL A 6 -10.51 -27.01 -37.74
N HIS A 7 -11.11 -28.09 -38.24
CA HIS A 7 -11.91 -29.00 -37.42
C HIS A 7 -11.07 -29.77 -36.37
N ASP A 8 -9.82 -30.12 -36.72
CA ASP A 8 -8.91 -30.82 -35.80
C ASP A 8 -8.42 -29.86 -34.71
N GLU A 9 -8.09 -28.62 -35.06
CA GLU A 9 -7.72 -27.57 -34.09
C GLU A 9 -8.87 -27.23 -33.12
N LEU A 10 -10.10 -27.13 -33.66
CA LEU A 10 -11.29 -26.87 -32.84
C LEU A 10 -11.60 -28.00 -31.88
N LYS A 11 -11.27 -29.25 -32.22
CA LYS A 11 -11.50 -30.40 -31.35
C LYS A 11 -10.62 -30.35 -30.10
N ASP A 12 -9.41 -29.82 -30.22
CA ASP A 12 -8.47 -29.70 -29.11
C ASP A 12 -8.79 -28.48 -28.22
N ILE A 13 -9.15 -27.35 -28.82
CA ILE A 13 -9.34 -26.08 -28.09
C ILE A 13 -10.78 -25.92 -27.58
N ALA A 14 -11.77 -26.36 -28.36
CA ALA A 14 -13.19 -26.16 -28.08
C ALA A 14 -14.03 -27.36 -28.57
N PRO A 15 -13.93 -28.53 -27.92
CA PRO A 15 -14.60 -29.76 -28.35
C PRO A 15 -16.12 -29.64 -28.43
N GLY A 16 -16.71 -28.70 -27.67
CA GLY A 16 -18.14 -28.39 -27.76
C GLY A 16 -18.52 -27.71 -29.08
N LEU A 17 -17.64 -26.87 -29.65
CA LEU A 17 -17.88 -26.17 -30.91
C LEU A 17 -17.63 -27.07 -32.12
N SER A 18 -16.67 -27.99 -32.06
CA SER A 18 -16.42 -28.97 -33.15
C SER A 18 -17.59 -29.94 -33.37
N GLN A 19 -18.40 -30.17 -32.33
CA GLN A 19 -19.60 -30.99 -32.41
C GLN A 19 -20.85 -30.21 -32.87
N MET A 20 -20.80 -28.88 -32.91
CA MET A 20 -21.94 -28.07 -33.36
C MET A 20 -22.03 -28.10 -34.89
N LYS A 21 -23.26 -28.26 -35.41
CA LYS A 21 -23.51 -28.10 -36.85
C LYS A 21 -23.21 -26.65 -37.23
N SER A 22 -22.46 -26.48 -38.31
CA SER A 22 -22.30 -25.20 -39.00
C SER A 22 -23.67 -24.76 -39.51
N SER A 23 -24.42 -24.13 -38.62
CA SER A 23 -25.66 -23.43 -38.92
C SER A 23 -25.27 -21.99 -39.21
N GLU A 24 -25.96 -21.37 -40.16
CA GLU A 24 -25.84 -19.93 -40.41
C GLU A 24 -25.97 -19.22 -39.05
N GLY A 25 -24.89 -18.57 -38.63
CA GLY A 25 -24.77 -17.99 -37.30
C GLY A 25 -25.78 -16.87 -37.06
N TYR A 26 -25.60 -16.12 -35.98
CA TYR A 26 -26.43 -14.97 -35.68
C TYR A 26 -26.44 -13.97 -36.85
N SER A 27 -27.60 -13.80 -37.49
CA SER A 27 -27.79 -12.78 -38.51
C SER A 27 -28.13 -11.45 -37.83
N VAL A 28 -27.30 -10.44 -38.07
CA VAL A 28 -27.51 -9.11 -37.50
C VAL A 28 -28.52 -8.34 -38.36
N PRO A 29 -29.53 -7.69 -37.76
CA PRO A 29 -30.44 -6.83 -38.52
C PRO A 29 -29.67 -5.73 -39.27
N PRO A 30 -30.09 -5.36 -40.49
CA PRO A 30 -29.34 -4.44 -41.35
C PRO A 30 -29.14 -3.04 -40.75
N VAL A 31 -29.93 -2.67 -39.75
CA VAL A 31 -29.92 -1.33 -39.11
C VAL A 31 -29.30 -1.34 -37.71
N TYR A 32 -28.91 -2.50 -37.18
CA TYR A 32 -28.44 -2.65 -35.80
C TYR A 32 -27.29 -1.69 -35.45
N PHE A 33 -26.22 -1.70 -36.25
CA PHE A 33 -25.04 -0.86 -36.00
C PHE A 33 -25.28 0.61 -36.33
N LYS A 34 -26.25 0.91 -37.20
CA LYS A 34 -26.60 2.29 -37.55
C LYS A 34 -27.28 3.00 -36.37
N GLU A 35 -28.22 2.34 -35.71
CA GLU A 35 -28.92 2.89 -34.54
C GLU A 35 -28.12 2.76 -33.24
N LEU A 36 -27.14 1.85 -33.18
CA LEU A 36 -26.32 1.64 -31.99
C LEU A 36 -25.55 2.89 -31.59
N GLN A 37 -24.95 3.60 -32.56
CA GLN A 37 -24.20 4.82 -32.28
C GLN A 37 -25.09 5.89 -31.64
N ASP A 38 -26.27 6.12 -32.22
CA ASP A 38 -27.23 7.12 -31.72
C ASP A 38 -27.76 6.72 -30.34
N LYS A 39 -27.99 5.43 -30.11
CA LYS A 39 -28.43 4.90 -28.82
C LYS A 39 -27.37 5.07 -27.72
N VAL A 40 -26.11 4.75 -28.03
CA VAL A 40 -24.99 4.89 -27.10
C VAL A 40 -24.75 6.38 -26.79
N MET A 41 -24.73 7.23 -27.80
CA MET A 41 -24.59 8.68 -27.60
C MET A 41 -25.77 9.25 -26.80
N GLY A 42 -27.00 8.81 -27.08
CA GLY A 42 -28.17 9.22 -26.30
C GLY A 42 -28.06 8.84 -24.82
N GLN A 43 -27.53 7.66 -24.51
CA GLN A 43 -27.31 7.22 -23.13
C GLN A 43 -26.24 8.05 -22.41
N ILE A 44 -25.12 8.34 -23.08
CA ILE A 44 -24.04 9.16 -22.52
C ILE A 44 -24.55 10.57 -22.19
N HIS A 45 -25.28 11.20 -23.12
CA HIS A 45 -25.83 12.55 -22.89
C HIS A 45 -26.90 12.57 -21.80
N ALA A 46 -27.75 11.53 -21.71
CA ALA A 46 -28.76 11.41 -20.66
C ALA A 46 -28.14 11.22 -19.26
N GLU A 47 -26.98 10.57 -19.17
CA GLU A 47 -26.23 10.38 -17.93
C GLU A 47 -25.48 11.66 -17.51
N GLN A 48 -24.93 12.42 -18.47
CA GLN A 48 -24.31 13.72 -18.20
C GLN A 48 -25.32 14.80 -17.76
N GLN A 49 -26.57 14.72 -18.22
CA GLN A 49 -27.63 15.65 -17.83
C GLN A 49 -28.24 15.34 -16.45
N LYS A 50 -27.96 14.17 -15.87
CA LYS A 50 -28.10 13.97 -14.43
C LYS A 50 -26.91 14.66 -13.75
N ALA A 51 -26.94 15.99 -13.74
CA ALA A 51 -26.17 16.75 -12.75
C ALA A 51 -26.36 16.07 -11.39
N PRO A 52 -25.32 15.91 -10.57
CA PRO A 52 -25.51 15.36 -9.23
C PRO A 52 -26.61 16.21 -8.61
N ALA A 53 -27.73 15.57 -8.26
CA ALA A 53 -28.81 16.25 -7.56
C ALA A 53 -28.13 16.96 -6.40
N GLY A 54 -28.00 18.29 -6.53
CA GLY A 54 -27.03 19.07 -5.80
C GLY A 54 -27.22 18.73 -4.34
N SER A 55 -26.18 18.17 -3.72
CA SER A 55 -26.20 18.03 -2.28
C SER A 55 -26.33 19.46 -1.78
N TRP A 56 -27.52 19.82 -1.31
CA TRP A 56 -27.85 21.16 -0.82
C TRP A 56 -26.83 21.67 0.22
N LEU A 57 -26.12 20.74 0.85
CA LEU A 57 -24.96 21.00 1.70
C LEU A 57 -23.80 21.68 0.96
N ILE A 58 -23.47 21.20 -0.25
CA ILE A 58 -22.39 21.74 -1.08
C ILE A 58 -22.75 23.15 -1.57
N ASP A 59 -24.00 23.38 -1.98
CA ASP A 59 -24.47 24.71 -2.40
C ASP A 59 -24.48 25.70 -1.22
N LEU A 60 -24.87 25.25 -0.03
CA LEU A 60 -24.84 26.06 1.20
C LEU A 60 -23.40 26.38 1.63
N LEU A 61 -22.48 25.42 1.54
CA LEU A 61 -21.06 25.64 1.83
C LEU A 61 -20.45 26.62 0.82
N ALA A 62 -20.73 26.47 -0.47
CA ALA A 62 -20.19 27.33 -1.52
C ALA A 62 -20.67 28.79 -1.38
N GLN A 63 -21.90 29.01 -0.91
CA GLN A 63 -22.42 30.35 -0.64
C GLN A 63 -21.74 31.02 0.56
N TYR A 64 -21.33 30.23 1.56
CA TYR A 64 -20.68 30.73 2.77
C TYR A 64 -19.15 30.88 2.62
N PHE A 65 -18.51 30.02 1.83
CA PHE A 65 -17.07 30.05 1.53
C PHE A 65 -16.75 30.96 0.33
N LYS A 66 -17.08 32.26 0.44
CA LYS A 66 -16.52 33.27 -0.46
C LYS A 66 -15.03 33.47 -0.13
N PRO A 67 -14.12 33.61 -1.12
CA PRO A 67 -12.66 33.55 -0.93
C PRO A 67 -12.08 34.66 -0.05
N ARG A 68 -12.87 35.67 0.33
CA ARG A 68 -12.43 36.76 1.21
C ARG A 68 -12.36 36.37 2.69
N TYR A 69 -13.08 35.32 3.11
CA TYR A 69 -13.12 34.88 4.52
C TYR A 69 -12.26 33.63 4.81
N ALA A 70 -11.56 33.09 3.80
CA ALA A 70 -10.74 31.89 3.94
C ALA A 70 -9.65 32.03 5.02
N PHE A 71 -8.99 33.19 5.10
CA PHE A 71 -7.94 33.44 6.09
C PHE A 71 -8.46 33.49 7.53
N ALA A 72 -9.65 34.06 7.76
CA ALA A 72 -10.22 34.15 9.11
C ALA A 72 -10.73 32.79 9.63
N MET A 73 -11.29 31.96 8.74
CA MET A 73 -11.71 30.62 9.14
C MET A 73 -10.50 29.70 9.38
N ALA A 74 -9.43 29.82 8.59
CA ALA A 74 -8.21 29.04 8.79
C ALA A 74 -7.55 29.35 10.15
N THR A 75 -7.53 30.61 10.57
CA THR A 75 -6.97 30.95 11.89
C THR A 75 -7.87 30.43 13.02
N VAL A 76 -9.20 30.54 12.89
CA VAL A 76 -10.14 30.01 13.88
C VAL A 76 -10.06 28.48 13.99
N THR A 77 -9.95 27.77 12.87
CA THR A 77 -9.81 26.30 12.90
C THR A 77 -8.49 25.88 13.51
N ILE A 78 -7.38 26.55 13.20
CA ILE A 78 -6.08 26.29 13.86
C ILE A 78 -6.18 26.50 15.37
N VAL A 79 -6.83 27.58 15.83
CA VAL A 79 -7.01 27.86 17.26
C VAL A 79 -7.89 26.80 17.94
N VAL A 80 -8.97 26.36 17.29
CA VAL A 80 -9.87 25.31 17.82
C VAL A 80 -9.14 23.97 17.89
N VAL A 81 -8.39 23.59 16.85
CA VAL A 81 -7.60 22.35 16.85
C VAL A 81 -6.51 22.41 17.91
N ALA A 82 -5.80 23.52 18.05
CA ALA A 82 -4.80 23.70 19.10
C ALA A 82 -5.41 23.60 20.51
N ALA A 83 -6.60 24.18 20.73
CA ALA A 83 -7.31 24.07 22.01
C ALA A 83 -7.78 22.65 22.31
N LEU A 84 -8.20 21.89 21.29
CA LEU A 84 -8.55 20.46 21.43
C LEU A 84 -7.32 19.61 21.74
N VAL A 85 -6.20 19.82 21.04
CA VAL A 85 -4.93 19.13 21.33
C VAL A 85 -4.46 19.44 22.75
N PHE A 86 -4.53 20.70 23.19
CA PHE A 86 -4.10 21.07 24.54
C PHE A 86 -5.01 20.49 25.64
N ARG A 87 -6.30 20.30 25.35
CA ARG A 87 -7.24 19.63 26.26
C ARG A 87 -7.07 18.10 26.25
N ASN A 88 -6.61 17.53 25.13
CA ASN A 88 -6.38 16.10 24.97
C ASN A 88 -4.93 15.68 25.28
N GLY A 89 -4.00 16.64 25.47
CA GLY A 89 -2.63 16.45 25.92
C GLY A 89 -2.51 16.08 27.41
N GLY A 90 -3.54 15.40 27.94
CA GLY A 90 -3.48 14.72 29.20
C GLY A 90 -2.68 13.43 29.06
N ASN A 91 -1.36 13.56 29.24
CA ASN A 91 -0.41 12.53 29.61
C ASN A 91 -0.23 11.36 28.62
N ASP A 92 0.50 11.59 27.52
CA ASP A 92 1.05 10.51 26.67
C ASP A 92 1.96 9.56 27.48
N ASN A 93 2.49 10.00 28.63
CA ASN A 93 3.20 9.16 29.59
C ASN A 93 2.29 8.14 30.30
N ALA A 94 0.96 8.24 30.20
CA ALA A 94 0.03 7.28 30.80
C ALA A 94 0.01 5.96 30.01
N ILE A 95 0.20 6.01 28.68
CA ILE A 95 0.24 4.82 27.83
C ILE A 95 1.53 4.04 28.10
N LEU A 96 2.67 4.75 28.17
CA LEU A 96 3.98 4.17 28.52
C LEU A 96 4.11 3.78 30.00
N ALA A 97 3.30 4.34 30.90
CA ALA A 97 3.25 3.92 32.30
C ALA A 97 2.29 2.73 32.53
N SER A 98 1.47 2.39 31.53
CA SER A 98 0.51 1.29 31.59
C SER A 98 1.02 -0.01 31.00
N ILE A 99 2.11 0.04 30.22
CA ILE A 99 2.79 -1.17 29.75
C ILE A 99 3.54 -1.79 30.93
N THR A 100 3.20 -3.03 31.26
CA THR A 100 3.93 -3.77 32.29
C THR A 100 5.24 -4.27 31.70
N ALA A 101 6.24 -4.52 32.56
CA ALA A 101 7.50 -5.13 32.10
C ALA A 101 7.27 -6.50 31.43
N GLU A 102 6.18 -7.19 31.81
CA GLU A 102 5.75 -8.45 31.22
C GLU A 102 5.26 -8.25 29.78
N ASP A 103 4.34 -7.30 29.54
CA ASP A 103 3.81 -7.01 28.22
C ASP A 103 4.90 -6.53 27.26
N ALA A 104 5.87 -5.76 27.77
CA ALA A 104 7.03 -5.32 27.01
C ALA A 104 7.93 -6.50 26.62
N TYR A 105 8.15 -7.45 27.53
CA TYR A 105 8.96 -8.64 27.26
C TYR A 105 8.29 -9.56 26.23
N GLU A 106 6.97 -9.77 26.35
CA GLU A 106 6.20 -10.57 25.39
C GLU A 106 6.23 -9.96 23.98
N TYR A 107 6.08 -8.64 23.88
CA TYR A 107 6.16 -7.94 22.60
C TYR A 107 7.54 -8.10 21.94
N VAL A 108 8.62 -7.88 22.71
CA VAL A 108 9.99 -8.01 22.20
C VAL A 108 10.27 -9.46 21.78
N TYR A 109 9.90 -10.44 22.60
CA TYR A 109 10.14 -11.85 22.29
C TYR A 109 9.32 -12.33 21.09
N GLY A 110 8.08 -11.86 20.95
CA GLY A 110 7.21 -12.19 19.81
C GLY A 110 7.67 -11.62 18.47
N HIS A 111 8.46 -10.54 18.50
CA HIS A 111 8.94 -9.85 17.29
C HIS A 111 10.46 -9.95 17.10
N ILE A 112 11.19 -10.64 17.99
CA ILE A 112 12.66 -10.71 17.93
C ILE A 112 13.17 -11.34 16.62
N SER A 113 12.43 -12.30 16.06
CA SER A 113 12.76 -12.92 14.77
C SER A 113 12.66 -11.96 13.58
N GLU A 114 11.88 -10.88 13.70
CA GLU A 114 11.78 -9.85 12.65
C GLU A 114 12.99 -8.90 12.68
N TYR A 115 13.60 -8.74 13.86
CA TYR A 115 14.78 -7.89 14.06
C TYR A 115 16.11 -8.62 13.85
N GLU A 116 16.10 -9.95 13.81
CA GLU A 116 17.30 -10.78 13.57
C GLU A 116 17.91 -10.53 12.17
N THR A 117 17.07 -10.16 11.20
CA THR A 117 17.50 -9.74 9.84
C THR A 117 17.85 -8.26 9.73
N LEU A 118 18.36 -7.65 10.80
CA LEU A 118 19.03 -6.36 10.68
C LEU A 118 20.38 -6.60 9.97
N ASP A 119 20.39 -6.50 8.64
CA ASP A 119 21.61 -6.57 7.84
C ASP A 119 22.60 -5.54 8.38
N LEU A 120 23.70 -6.01 9.01
CA LEU A 120 24.77 -5.16 9.55
C LEU A 120 25.32 -4.19 8.49
N TYR A 121 25.18 -4.53 7.21
CA TYR A 121 25.47 -3.68 6.07
C TYR A 121 24.60 -2.40 6.00
N THR A 122 23.31 -2.51 6.31
CA THR A 122 22.38 -1.37 6.38
C THR A 122 22.60 -0.51 7.62
N LEU A 123 23.15 -1.10 8.68
CA LEU A 123 23.53 -0.37 9.89
C LEU A 123 24.82 0.41 9.67
N ALA A 124 25.83 -0.17 9.01
CA ALA A 124 27.10 0.49 8.72
C ALA A 124 26.99 1.69 7.76
N ASP A 125 25.97 1.73 6.90
CA ASP A 125 25.69 2.84 5.98
C ASP A 125 24.78 3.93 6.62
N ASN A 126 24.32 3.72 7.86
CA ASN A 126 23.47 4.68 8.56
C ASN A 126 24.33 5.68 9.35
N GLU A 127 24.16 6.97 9.11
CA GLU A 127 24.85 8.06 9.86
C GLU A 127 24.60 8.02 11.39
N ASN A 128 23.62 7.25 11.87
CA ASN A 128 23.33 7.06 13.30
C ASN A 128 23.89 5.73 13.86
N ALA A 129 24.69 4.99 13.10
CA ALA A 129 25.33 3.75 13.56
C ALA A 129 26.18 3.96 14.83
N ASP A 130 26.76 5.16 14.94
CA ASP A 130 27.59 5.59 16.08
C ASP A 130 26.81 5.52 17.41
N TYR A 131 25.50 5.78 17.39
CA TYR A 131 24.65 5.71 18.60
C TYR A 131 24.28 4.29 19.02
N ILE A 132 24.31 3.31 18.11
CA ILE A 132 23.95 1.92 18.41
C ILE A 132 25.18 1.13 18.89
N LEU A 133 26.37 1.50 18.42
CA LEU A 133 27.63 0.94 18.90
C LEU A 133 27.97 1.43 20.33
N ASP A 134 27.60 2.66 20.70
CA ASP A 134 27.81 3.24 22.04
C ASP A 134 26.94 2.60 23.15
N VAL A 135 25.96 1.76 22.78
CA VAL A 135 25.13 0.99 23.73
C VAL A 135 25.90 -0.22 24.28
N PHE A 136 26.85 -0.75 23.51
CA PHE A 136 27.74 -1.81 23.97
C PHE A 136 28.96 -1.14 24.58
N SER A 137 29.33 -1.51 25.81
CA SER A 137 30.58 -1.00 26.39
C SER A 137 31.75 -1.56 25.56
N ASP A 138 32.78 -0.75 25.28
CA ASP A 138 33.96 -1.18 24.51
C ASP A 138 34.51 -2.54 25.00
N ASP A 139 34.50 -2.76 26.33
CA ASP A 139 34.96 -3.99 26.97
C ASP A 139 34.11 -5.25 26.60
N GLU A 140 32.80 -5.09 26.39
CA GLU A 140 31.90 -6.19 26.00
C GLU A 140 32.01 -6.50 24.50
N LEU A 141 32.28 -5.47 23.69
CA LEU A 141 32.42 -5.57 22.25
C LEU A 141 33.71 -6.33 21.88
N ASP A 142 34.81 -6.02 22.57
CA ASP A 142 36.09 -6.74 22.42
C ASP A 142 35.95 -8.23 22.77
N PHE A 143 35.25 -8.56 23.86
CA PHE A 143 35.01 -9.96 24.24
C PHE A 143 34.15 -10.70 23.21
N ALA A 144 33.13 -10.04 22.68
CA ALA A 144 32.26 -10.63 21.66
C ALA A 144 33.00 -10.85 20.34
N ILE A 145 33.85 -9.92 19.92
CA ILE A 145 34.67 -10.04 18.71
C ILE A 145 35.69 -11.17 18.87
N ASP A 146 36.41 -11.26 19.99
CA ASP A 146 37.38 -12.33 20.23
C ASP A 146 36.70 -13.72 20.24
N ALA A 147 35.52 -13.83 20.86
CA ALA A 147 34.75 -15.07 20.87
C ALA A 147 34.30 -15.49 19.45
N LEU A 148 33.99 -14.51 18.60
CA LEU A 148 33.54 -14.77 17.23
C LEU A 148 34.71 -15.11 16.29
N ILE A 149 35.88 -14.51 16.51
CA ILE A 149 37.12 -14.84 15.81
C ILE A 149 37.59 -16.26 16.16
N ASP A 150 37.45 -16.66 17.43
CA ASP A 150 37.77 -18.02 17.88
C ASP A 150 36.82 -19.06 17.25
N ASP A 151 35.54 -18.72 17.08
CA ASP A 151 34.53 -19.60 16.46
C ASP A 151 34.64 -19.69 14.92
N ILE A 152 34.99 -18.59 14.24
CA ILE A 152 35.15 -18.55 12.78
C ILE A 152 36.40 -19.30 12.30
N GLY A 153 37.34 -19.59 13.20
CA GLY A 153 38.56 -20.33 12.88
C GLY A 153 39.49 -19.53 11.96
N THR A 154 40.69 -19.23 12.43
CA THR A 154 41.68 -18.40 11.73
C THR A 154 42.07 -18.90 10.33
N GLU A 155 41.71 -20.14 9.95
CA GLU A 155 41.92 -20.69 8.60
C GLU A 155 41.00 -20.06 7.53
N SER A 156 39.79 -19.60 7.87
CA SER A 156 38.85 -19.07 6.86
C SER A 156 39.13 -17.61 6.48
N LEU A 157 39.85 -16.88 7.32
CA LEU A 157 40.16 -15.45 7.11
C LEU A 157 41.43 -15.23 6.29
N GLU A 158 42.37 -16.19 6.25
CA GLU A 158 43.55 -16.14 5.37
C GLU A 158 43.22 -16.42 3.89
N GLU A 159 42.09 -17.07 3.60
CA GLU A 159 41.68 -17.38 2.21
C GLU A 159 40.99 -16.18 1.51
N LEU A 160 40.72 -15.11 2.25
CA LEU A 160 40.01 -13.90 1.79
C LEU A 160 40.92 -12.69 1.47
N PHE A 161 42.24 -12.82 1.62
CA PHE A 161 43.23 -11.80 1.23
C PHE A 161 44.29 -12.32 0.24
#